data_AF-A0A0J9TE22-F1
#
_entry.id   AF-A0A0J9TE22-F1
#
_cell.length_a   1.000
_cell.length_b   1.000
_cell.length_c   1.000
_cell.angle_alpha   90.00
_cell.angle_beta   90.00
_cell.angle_gamma   90.00
#
_symmetry.space_group_name_H-M   'P 1'
#
loop_
_entity.id
_entity.type
_entity.pdbx_description
1 polymer ?
#
loop_
_entity_poly.entity_id
_entity_poly.type
_entity_poly.pdbx_seq_one_letter_code
_entity_poly.pdbx_strand_id
1 'polypeptide(L)'
;MEEESKLVEKMIEFGYSKEISLRVIKRSRAKTIDEVLNWIEQSEQNGGDGYDADDADDADGGDGASPAERLNDQDGVTYTTHTTSATQNGEGKSKMTPEEAQKKAMELQKKIREKKMMKEKEEEIQKEKNRISMAKEMQKRREQIEEFERKKYIEHLEKEKHEHKKEKEKQLELLRKEYEAKFGIAYQVQSEKKSIKDLTENEKREEIAILLNSLKNKHKDNKKELLSSLAILKTYFANIKDNILEKKFQKIKKENKVFLEKIKVYEEMLQVFLLVGFEDTGDFYAIKNFPNTYLIASAIKFIDLIMKTLSS
;
A
#
# COMPACT_ATOMS: atom_id res chain seq x y z
N MET A 1 37.96 13.15 11.68
CA MET A 1 37.48 11.78 11.91
C MET A 1 36.20 11.71 12.73
N GLU A 2 36.13 12.14 14.00
CA GLU A 2 34.89 11.97 14.80
C GLU A 2 33.72 12.86 14.32
N GLU A 3 34.01 14.08 13.85
CA GLU A 3 33.00 14.98 13.28
C GLU A 3 32.52 14.53 11.89
N GLU A 4 33.42 13.99 11.06
CA GLU A 4 33.09 13.43 9.75
C GLU A 4 32.19 12.19 9.88
N SER A 5 32.44 11.34 10.89
CA SER A 5 31.60 10.16 11.16
C SER A 5 30.19 10.56 11.58
N LYS A 6 30.03 11.61 12.40
CA LYS A 6 28.72 12.16 12.79
C LYS A 6 27.98 12.77 11.59
N LEU A 7 28.72 13.36 10.66
CA LEU A 7 28.15 13.93 9.45
C LEU A 7 27.69 12.83 8.47
N VAL A 8 28.45 11.74 8.35
CA VAL A 8 28.07 10.53 7.60
C VAL A 8 26.80 9.89 8.18
N GLU A 9 26.72 9.74 9.51
CA GLU A 9 25.52 9.18 10.15
C GLU A 9 24.27 10.03 9.88
N LYS A 10 24.38 11.36 10.00
CA LYS A 10 23.29 12.27 9.63
C LYS A 10 22.90 12.11 8.17
N MET A 11 23.86 12.05 7.25
CA MET A 11 23.56 11.83 5.84
C MET A 11 22.83 10.50 5.57
N ILE A 12 23.16 9.44 6.32
CA ILE A 12 22.45 8.16 6.24
C ILE A 12 21.02 8.31 6.77
N GLU A 13 20.79 9.09 7.83
CA GLU A 13 19.44 9.43 8.31
C GLU A 13 18.63 10.21 7.25
N PHE A 14 19.28 11.07 6.46
CA PHE A 14 18.68 11.75 5.31
C PHE A 14 18.49 10.85 4.07
N GLY A 15 18.88 9.58 4.15
CA GLY A 15 18.62 8.55 3.14
C GLY A 15 19.72 8.37 2.10
N TYR A 16 20.89 8.98 2.28
CA TYR A 16 22.04 8.76 1.40
C TYR A 16 22.79 7.49 1.79
N SER A 17 23.35 6.78 0.80
CA SER A 17 24.17 5.60 1.10
C SER A 17 25.45 6.03 1.81
N LYS A 18 25.94 5.21 2.75
CA LYS A 18 27.19 5.45 3.49
C LYS A 18 28.37 5.78 2.57
N GLU A 19 28.42 5.14 1.41
CA GLU A 19 29.46 5.35 0.40
C GLU A 19 29.36 6.73 -0.27
N ILE A 20 28.16 7.17 -0.64
CA ILE A 20 27.92 8.52 -1.17
C ILE A 20 28.25 9.56 -0.10
N SER A 21 27.80 9.35 1.15
CA SER A 21 28.06 10.27 2.25
C SER A 21 29.55 10.47 2.50
N LEU A 22 30.33 9.39 2.57
CA LEU A 22 31.78 9.45 2.74
C LEU A 22 32.46 10.17 1.57
N ARG A 23 32.04 9.87 0.34
CA ARG A 23 32.60 10.46 -0.88
C ARG A 23 32.33 11.97 -0.95
N VAL A 24 31.10 12.38 -0.67
CA VAL A 24 30.69 13.79 -0.72
C VAL A 24 31.37 14.58 0.39
N ILE A 25 31.45 14.06 1.61
CA ILE A 25 32.11 14.76 2.73
C ILE A 25 33.61 14.93 2.45
N LYS A 26 34.26 13.90 1.88
CA LYS A 26 35.68 13.96 1.49
C LYS A 26 35.94 14.97 0.36
N ARG A 27 35.03 15.09 -0.61
CA ARG A 27 35.21 15.93 -1.81
C ARG A 27 34.76 17.38 -1.60
N SER A 28 33.70 17.60 -0.84
CA SER A 28 33.18 18.94 -0.50
C SER A 28 33.97 19.63 0.62
N ARG A 29 34.66 18.85 1.48
CA ARG A 29 35.27 19.33 2.74
C ARG A 29 34.30 20.12 3.65
N ALA A 30 33.00 19.86 3.48
CA ALA A 30 31.95 20.52 4.23
C ALA A 30 31.99 20.11 5.71
N LYS A 31 31.70 21.07 6.58
CA LYS A 31 31.70 20.87 8.04
C LYS A 31 30.29 20.73 8.61
N THR A 32 29.28 21.07 7.82
CA THR A 32 27.87 21.02 8.21
C THR A 32 27.04 20.21 7.22
N ILE A 33 25.89 19.70 7.69
CA ILE A 33 25.00 18.88 6.85
C ILE A 33 24.39 19.71 5.73
N ASP A 34 24.10 20.98 5.98
CA ASP A 34 23.51 21.89 5.01
C ASP A 34 24.49 22.22 3.87
N GLU A 35 25.78 22.37 4.18
CA GLU A 35 26.84 22.53 3.17
C GLU A 35 26.96 21.29 2.28
N VAL A 36 26.85 20.09 2.88
CA VAL A 36 26.90 18.83 2.14
C VAL A 36 25.71 18.67 1.21
N LEU A 37 24.50 18.97 1.68
CA LEU A 37 23.28 18.86 0.88
C LEU A 37 23.26 19.89 -0.26
N ASN A 38 23.67 21.13 0.02
CA ASN A 38 23.79 22.18 -0.99
C ASN A 38 24.84 21.82 -2.07
N TRP A 39 25.94 21.16 -1.68
CA TRP A 39 26.94 20.68 -2.64
C TRP A 39 26.37 19.60 -3.56
N ILE A 40 25.57 18.68 -3.02
CA ILE A 40 24.89 17.63 -3.81
C ILE A 40 23.91 18.29 -4.79
N GLU A 41 23.08 19.23 -4.32
CA GLU A 41 22.11 19.93 -5.15
C GLU A 41 22.77 20.76 -6.28
N GLN A 42 23.90 21.40 -6.00
CA GLN A 42 24.68 22.12 -7.01
C GLN A 42 25.37 21.18 -8.01
N SER A 43 25.81 19.99 -7.55
CA SER A 43 26.40 18.99 -8.44
C SER A 43 25.36 18.34 -9.37
N GLU A 44 24.10 18.23 -8.94
CA GLU A 44 23.00 17.71 -9.76
C GLU A 44 22.47 18.74 -10.78
N GLN A 45 22.56 20.05 -10.47
CA GLN A 45 22.13 21.13 -11.38
C GLN A 45 23.13 21.42 -12.52
N ASN A 46 24.41 21.11 -12.36
CA ASN A 46 25.44 21.43 -13.35
C ASN A 46 25.61 20.38 -14.47
N GLY A 47 24.69 19.42 -14.58
CA GLY A 47 24.80 18.34 -15.56
C GLY A 47 25.78 17.28 -15.07
N GLY A 48 25.28 16.06 -14.89
CA GLY A 48 26.04 14.95 -14.36
C GLY A 48 27.27 14.65 -15.22
N ASP A 49 28.44 15.05 -14.71
CA ASP A 49 29.72 14.65 -15.23
C ASP A 49 30.34 13.61 -14.27
N GLY A 50 30.57 12.42 -14.81
CA GLY A 50 31.62 11.52 -14.33
C GLY A 50 31.29 10.66 -13.12
N TYR A 51 30.54 9.57 -13.35
CA TYR A 51 30.92 8.31 -12.72
C TYR A 51 32.23 7.83 -13.35
N ASP A 52 33.34 8.52 -13.04
CA ASP A 52 34.67 8.02 -13.33
C ASP A 52 34.99 6.94 -12.32
N ALA A 53 34.85 5.71 -12.79
CA ALA A 53 35.67 4.60 -12.35
C ALA A 53 37.09 4.89 -12.81
N ASP A 54 37.89 5.54 -11.96
CA ASP A 54 39.35 5.49 -11.92
C ASP A 54 39.82 6.43 -10.81
N ASP A 55 40.06 5.89 -9.62
CA ASP A 55 41.24 6.26 -8.83
C ASP A 55 41.42 5.23 -7.71
N ALA A 56 42.19 4.20 -8.08
CA ALA A 56 42.83 3.30 -7.15
C ALA A 56 44.01 4.04 -6.51
N ASP A 57 44.03 3.99 -5.17
CA ASP A 57 45.18 4.01 -4.28
C ASP A 57 46.19 5.17 -4.34
N ASP A 58 46.35 5.82 -3.19
CA ASP A 58 47.69 6.16 -2.72
C ASP A 58 47.79 6.02 -1.20
N ALA A 59 48.43 4.93 -0.75
CA ALA A 59 49.37 4.93 0.37
C ALA A 59 50.11 3.57 0.48
N ASP A 60 51.38 3.61 0.08
CA ASP A 60 52.55 3.02 0.77
C ASP A 60 53.01 1.58 0.43
N GLY A 61 54.26 1.50 -0.08
CA GLY A 61 55.19 0.41 0.23
C GLY A 61 55.86 -0.35 -0.93
N GLY A 62 57.13 -0.03 -1.22
CA GLY A 62 58.18 -1.05 -1.41
C GLY A 62 58.72 -1.36 -2.82
N ASP A 63 59.97 -0.92 -3.03
CA ASP A 63 61.07 -1.48 -3.84
C ASP A 63 60.82 -2.51 -4.96
N GLY A 64 61.40 -2.24 -6.15
CA GLY A 64 61.82 -3.31 -7.07
C GLY A 64 62.00 -2.93 -8.54
N ALA A 65 63.24 -2.60 -8.92
CA ALA A 65 63.89 -2.86 -10.23
C ALA A 65 63.31 -2.29 -11.56
N SER A 66 64.12 -1.43 -12.19
CA SER A 66 64.21 -1.12 -13.65
C SER A 66 64.36 -2.39 -14.54
N PRO A 67 64.26 -2.36 -15.91
CA PRO A 67 64.46 -1.19 -16.80
C PRO A 67 63.64 -1.11 -18.13
N ALA A 68 63.73 0.08 -18.76
CA ALA A 68 63.67 0.37 -20.21
C ALA A 68 62.26 0.28 -20.87
N GLU A 69 61.79 1.13 -21.78
CA GLU A 69 62.43 1.96 -22.81
C GLU A 69 61.52 3.15 -23.20
N ARG A 70 62.15 4.34 -23.28
CA ARG A 70 62.14 5.30 -24.40
C ARG A 70 60.82 5.94 -24.94
N LEU A 71 60.85 7.29 -24.86
CA LEU A 71 60.65 8.29 -25.94
C LEU A 71 59.24 8.42 -26.55
N ASN A 72 58.69 9.60 -26.88
CA ASN A 72 59.04 11.01 -26.71
C ASN A 72 57.85 11.83 -27.26
N ASP A 73 57.68 13.04 -26.74
CA ASP A 73 57.19 14.29 -27.34
C ASP A 73 56.06 14.30 -28.40
N GLN A 74 54.93 14.88 -27.96
CA GLN A 74 54.57 16.30 -28.14
C GLN A 74 54.74 17.00 -29.52
N ASP A 75 53.78 17.90 -29.76
CA ASP A 75 53.68 18.96 -30.79
C ASP A 75 53.21 18.52 -32.19
N GLY A 76 52.29 19.20 -32.88
CA GLY A 76 51.87 20.59 -32.73
C GLY A 76 52.18 21.36 -34.01
N VAL A 77 51.12 21.69 -34.77
CA VAL A 77 51.03 22.76 -35.79
C VAL A 77 51.66 22.48 -37.17
N THR A 78 50.88 22.67 -38.25
CA THR A 78 51.17 23.60 -39.37
C THR A 78 50.10 23.53 -40.46
N TYR A 79 49.54 24.69 -40.85
CA TYR A 79 49.00 24.90 -42.18
C TYR A 79 49.71 26.11 -42.79
N THR A 80 50.47 25.85 -43.84
CA THR A 80 51.19 26.82 -44.66
C THR A 80 50.38 27.18 -45.91
N THR A 81 50.53 28.46 -46.27
CA THR A 81 50.03 29.21 -47.42
C THR A 81 50.55 28.72 -48.78
N HIS A 82 49.75 28.89 -49.84
CA HIS A 82 50.26 29.12 -51.19
C HIS A 82 49.52 30.27 -51.88
N THR A 83 50.32 31.25 -52.31
CA THR A 83 50.01 32.33 -53.25
C THR A 83 50.61 31.95 -54.59
N THR A 84 49.89 32.09 -55.70
CA THR A 84 50.47 32.29 -57.05
C THR A 84 49.51 33.13 -57.92
N SER A 85 50.12 33.89 -58.82
CA SER A 85 49.60 35.06 -59.52
C SER A 85 49.32 34.83 -61.01
N ALA A 86 48.32 35.58 -61.52
CA ALA A 86 48.14 36.13 -62.88
C ALA A 86 48.04 35.18 -64.11
N THR A 87 47.03 35.35 -64.98
CA THR A 87 47.06 36.17 -66.24
C THR A 87 45.68 36.07 -66.97
N GLN A 88 45.42 37.00 -67.88
CA GLN A 88 44.16 37.36 -68.56
C GLN A 88 43.73 36.47 -69.75
N ASN A 89 42.44 36.62 -70.12
CA ASN A 89 41.80 36.55 -71.45
C ASN A 89 41.61 35.22 -72.20
N GLY A 90 40.41 35.05 -72.77
CA GLY A 90 40.17 34.19 -73.94
C GLY A 90 38.78 33.55 -73.99
N GLU A 91 37.87 34.16 -74.75
CA GLU A 91 36.54 33.64 -75.09
C GLU A 91 36.59 32.28 -75.83
N GLY A 92 35.64 31.38 -75.52
CA GLY A 92 35.44 30.12 -76.23
C GLY A 92 34.00 29.65 -76.11
N LYS A 93 33.15 30.10 -77.04
CA LYS A 93 31.73 29.73 -77.16
C LYS A 93 31.57 28.26 -77.56
N SER A 94 30.86 27.47 -76.75
CA SER A 94 30.13 26.27 -77.22
C SER A 94 28.63 26.57 -77.17
N LYS A 95 28.01 26.66 -78.35
CA LYS A 95 26.59 26.97 -78.56
C LYS A 95 25.73 25.75 -78.18
N MET A 96 25.07 25.79 -77.02
CA MET A 96 23.79 25.09 -76.82
C MET A 96 22.66 26.10 -77.04
N THR A 97 21.60 25.68 -77.73
CA THR A 97 20.48 26.53 -78.14
C THR A 97 19.78 27.15 -76.92
N PRO A 98 19.43 28.46 -76.94
CA PRO A 98 18.91 29.20 -75.77
C PRO A 98 17.65 28.59 -75.14
N GLU A 99 16.85 27.90 -75.95
CA GLU A 99 15.57 27.31 -75.56
C GLU A 99 15.74 26.02 -74.71
N GLU A 100 16.78 25.24 -74.99
CA GLU A 100 17.10 24.02 -74.26
C GLU A 100 17.80 24.32 -72.92
N ALA A 101 18.60 25.40 -72.89
CA ALA A 101 19.23 25.94 -71.69
C ALA A 101 18.19 26.57 -70.73
N GLN A 102 17.19 27.29 -71.25
CA GLN A 102 16.08 27.81 -70.44
C GLN A 102 15.20 26.69 -69.86
N LYS A 103 14.92 25.63 -70.63
CA LYS A 103 14.15 24.49 -70.14
C LYS A 103 14.89 23.71 -69.05
N LYS A 104 16.20 23.48 -69.21
CA LYS A 104 17.04 22.88 -68.16
C LYS A 104 17.15 23.77 -66.92
N ALA A 105 17.21 25.10 -67.07
CA ALA A 105 17.23 26.03 -65.94
C ALA A 105 15.91 26.04 -65.16
N MET A 106 14.76 26.01 -65.86
CA MET A 106 13.44 25.86 -65.22
C MET A 106 13.29 24.51 -64.52
N GLU A 107 13.78 23.42 -65.12
CA GLU A 107 13.75 22.11 -64.49
C GLU A 107 14.63 22.05 -63.22
N LEU A 108 15.80 22.70 -63.25
CA LEU A 108 16.67 22.84 -62.08
C LEU A 108 15.99 23.64 -60.96
N GLN A 109 15.33 24.76 -61.27
CA GLN A 109 14.57 25.53 -60.30
C GLN A 109 13.41 24.73 -59.69
N LYS A 110 12.70 23.94 -60.50
CA LYS A 110 11.62 23.08 -60.02
C LYS A 110 12.14 22.02 -59.05
N LYS A 111 13.25 21.36 -59.38
CA LYS A 111 13.93 20.38 -58.50
C LYS A 111 14.43 21.01 -57.19
N ILE A 112 14.94 22.25 -57.22
CA ILE A 112 15.36 22.97 -56.01
C ILE A 112 14.16 23.27 -55.11
N ARG A 113 13.03 23.71 -55.69
CA ARG A 113 11.81 24.00 -54.94
C ARG A 113 11.19 22.75 -54.31
N GLU A 114 11.18 21.65 -55.06
CA GLU A 114 10.68 20.36 -54.58
C GLU A 114 11.56 19.78 -53.47
N LYS A 115 12.89 19.87 -53.60
CA LYS A 115 13.83 19.46 -52.56
C LYS A 115 13.71 20.31 -51.29
N LYS A 116 13.43 21.62 -51.44
CA LYS A 116 13.18 22.52 -50.29
C LYS A 116 11.88 22.16 -49.57
N MET A 117 10.79 21.89 -50.29
CA MET A 117 9.53 21.46 -49.68
C MET A 117 9.63 20.09 -48.99
N MET A 118 10.36 19.13 -49.57
CA MET A 118 10.56 17.83 -48.94
C MET A 118 11.37 17.93 -47.65
N LYS A 119 12.41 18.76 -47.63
CA LYS A 119 13.21 19.01 -46.42
C LYS A 119 12.40 19.71 -45.33
N GLU A 120 11.59 20.70 -45.69
CA GLU A 120 10.70 21.41 -44.76
C GLU A 120 9.64 20.48 -44.15
N LYS A 121 9.05 19.58 -44.95
CA LYS A 121 8.10 18.57 -44.49
C LYS A 121 8.74 17.55 -43.54
N GLU A 122 9.98 17.14 -43.80
CA GLU A 122 10.71 16.21 -42.95
C GLU A 122 11.14 16.86 -41.62
N GLU A 123 11.57 18.13 -41.66
CA GLU A 123 11.85 18.93 -40.45
C GLU A 123 10.61 19.14 -39.58
N GLU A 124 9.44 19.32 -40.19
CA GLU A 124 8.16 19.47 -39.47
C GLU A 124 7.70 18.15 -38.81
N ILE A 125 7.84 17.02 -39.52
CA ILE A 125 7.60 15.68 -38.95
C ILE A 125 8.57 15.41 -37.79
N GLN A 126 9.84 15.80 -37.91
CA GLN A 126 10.82 15.59 -36.86
C GLN A 126 10.54 16.46 -35.62
N LYS A 127 10.09 17.72 -35.82
CA LYS A 127 9.67 18.59 -34.70
C LYS A 127 8.46 18.02 -33.97
N GLU A 128 7.46 17.55 -34.70
CA GLU A 128 6.27 16.94 -34.10
C GLU A 128 6.60 15.63 -33.37
N LYS A 129 7.47 14.79 -33.95
CA LYS A 129 7.98 13.57 -33.30
C LYS A 129 8.72 13.88 -32.00
N ASN A 130 9.56 14.92 -31.99
CA ASN A 130 10.28 15.36 -30.80
C ASN A 130 9.33 15.90 -29.72
N ARG A 131 8.27 16.61 -30.10
CA ARG A 131 7.24 17.08 -29.16
C ARG A 131 6.53 15.91 -28.48
N ILE A 132 6.10 14.92 -29.26
CA ILE A 132 5.42 13.73 -28.76
C ILE A 132 6.35 12.91 -27.85
N SER A 133 7.62 12.75 -28.22
CA SER A 133 8.58 12.01 -27.39
C SER A 133 8.82 12.69 -26.04
N MET A 134 8.98 14.03 -26.03
CA MET A 134 9.14 14.79 -24.79
C MET A 134 7.90 14.70 -23.90
N ALA A 135 6.69 14.83 -24.47
CA ALA A 135 5.44 14.70 -23.73
C ALA A 135 5.28 13.28 -23.12
N LYS A 136 5.63 12.25 -23.89
CA LYS A 136 5.58 10.86 -23.44
C LYS A 136 6.60 10.58 -22.33
N GLU A 137 7.80 11.13 -22.43
CA GLU A 137 8.83 10.98 -21.41
C GLU A 137 8.44 11.69 -20.10
N MET A 138 7.91 12.91 -20.20
CA MET A 138 7.36 13.65 -19.06
C MET A 138 6.26 12.88 -18.34
N GLN A 139 5.33 12.28 -19.09
CA GLN A 139 4.26 11.46 -18.51
C GLN A 139 4.81 10.22 -17.80
N LYS A 140 5.76 9.51 -18.43
CA LYS A 140 6.39 8.34 -17.80
C LYS A 140 7.12 8.69 -16.51
N ARG A 141 7.82 9.85 -16.48
CA ARG A 141 8.50 10.33 -15.27
C ARG A 141 7.49 10.63 -14.15
N ARG A 142 6.34 11.22 -14.50
CA ARG A 142 5.24 11.47 -13.54
C ARG A 142 4.65 10.18 -12.98
N GLU A 143 4.39 9.19 -13.83
CA GLU A 143 3.89 7.87 -13.42
C GLU A 143 4.86 7.15 -12.47
N GLN A 144 6.17 7.26 -12.71
CA GLN A 144 7.20 6.68 -11.84
C GLN A 144 7.24 7.33 -10.45
N ILE A 145 7.05 8.64 -10.36
CA ILE A 145 6.99 9.35 -9.07
C ILE A 145 5.74 8.94 -8.30
N GLU A 146 4.58 8.93 -8.96
CA GLU A 146 3.31 8.55 -8.33
C GLU A 146 3.32 7.08 -7.85
N GLU A 147 3.90 6.16 -8.63
CA GLU A 147 4.03 4.76 -8.23
C GLU A 147 4.98 4.59 -7.03
N PHE A 148 6.08 5.35 -6.99
CA PHE A 148 7.00 5.34 -5.86
C PHE A 148 6.36 5.90 -4.58
N GLU A 149 5.62 7.00 -4.67
CA GLU A 149 4.87 7.58 -3.54
C GLU A 149 3.81 6.62 -3.03
N ARG A 150 3.04 6.01 -3.94
CA ARG A 150 2.03 5.00 -3.59
C ARG A 150 2.66 3.79 -2.90
N LYS A 151 3.81 3.32 -3.39
CA LYS A 151 4.54 2.20 -2.78
C LYS A 151 5.00 2.55 -1.37
N LYS A 152 5.61 3.71 -1.17
CA LYS A 152 6.00 4.19 0.16
C LYS A 152 4.82 4.31 1.12
N TYR A 153 3.68 4.79 0.64
CA TYR A 153 2.47 4.92 1.46
C TYR A 153 1.93 3.55 1.92
N ILE A 154 1.87 2.57 1.03
CA ILE A 154 1.42 1.21 1.36
C ILE A 154 2.38 0.57 2.38
N GLU A 155 3.69 0.70 2.16
CA GLU A 155 4.71 0.16 3.07
C GLU A 155 4.61 0.78 4.47
N HIS A 156 4.38 2.10 4.56
CA HIS A 156 4.14 2.78 5.83
C HIS A 156 2.91 2.22 6.56
N LEU A 157 1.81 2.04 5.84
CA LEU A 157 0.55 1.56 6.40
C LEU A 157 0.66 0.10 6.88
N GLU A 158 1.41 -0.74 6.15
CA GLU A 158 1.73 -2.10 6.58
C GLU A 158 2.62 -2.12 7.82
N LYS A 159 3.62 -1.24 7.88
CA LYS A 159 4.50 -1.10 9.04
C LYS A 159 3.73 -0.66 10.28
N GLU A 160 2.90 0.37 10.19
CA GLU A 160 2.05 0.83 11.31
C GLU A 160 1.11 -0.28 11.80
N LYS A 161 0.49 -1.01 10.87
CA LYS A 161 -0.38 -2.14 11.20
C LYS A 161 0.40 -3.25 11.91
N HIS A 162 1.62 -3.53 11.48
CA HIS A 162 2.48 -4.53 12.09
C HIS A 162 2.94 -4.11 13.50
N GLU A 163 3.35 -2.87 13.67
CA GLU A 163 3.74 -2.30 14.96
C GLU A 163 2.57 -2.29 15.95
N HIS A 164 1.38 -1.86 15.52
CA HIS A 164 0.17 -1.90 16.34
C HIS A 164 -0.20 -3.34 16.75
N LYS A 165 -0.05 -4.30 15.84
CA LYS A 165 -0.28 -5.72 16.15
C LYS A 165 0.74 -6.24 17.18
N LYS A 166 2.01 -5.89 17.01
CA LYS A 166 3.10 -6.29 17.92
C LYS A 166 2.93 -5.68 19.30
N GLU A 167 2.52 -4.42 19.39
CA GLU A 167 2.27 -3.75 20.67
C GLU A 167 1.06 -4.35 21.39
N LYS A 168 -0.02 -4.62 20.66
CA LYS A 168 -1.19 -5.33 21.20
C LYS A 168 -0.82 -6.72 21.74
N GLU A 169 0.05 -7.45 21.05
CA GLU A 169 0.53 -8.76 21.48
C GLU A 169 1.38 -8.67 22.76
N LYS A 170 2.29 -7.69 22.84
CA LYS A 170 3.05 -7.43 24.07
C LYS A 170 2.15 -7.09 25.26
N GLN A 171 1.14 -6.25 25.06
CA GLN A 171 0.18 -5.89 26.11
C GLN A 171 -0.59 -7.12 26.58
N LEU A 172 -1.03 -7.98 25.65
CA LEU A 172 -1.74 -9.20 25.98
C LEU A 172 -0.85 -10.19 26.75
N GLU A 173 0.42 -10.31 26.37
CA GLU A 173 1.39 -11.17 27.04
C GLU A 173 1.73 -10.64 28.45
N LEU A 174 1.88 -9.33 28.61
CA LEU A 174 2.09 -8.71 29.92
C LEU A 174 0.87 -8.96 30.82
N LEU A 175 -0.33 -8.77 30.31
CA LEU A 175 -1.57 -9.07 31.02
C LEU A 175 -1.65 -10.55 31.42
N ARG A 176 -1.24 -11.45 30.53
CA ARG A 176 -1.20 -12.89 30.79
C ARG A 176 -0.27 -13.23 31.96
N LYS A 177 0.94 -12.67 31.97
CA LYS A 177 1.92 -12.87 33.04
C LYS A 177 1.45 -12.27 34.37
N GLU A 178 0.90 -11.06 34.36
CA GLU A 178 0.37 -10.44 35.58
C GLU A 178 -0.81 -11.21 36.16
N TYR A 179 -1.70 -11.71 35.31
CA TYR A 179 -2.84 -12.52 35.74
C TYR A 179 -2.37 -13.84 36.34
N GLU A 180 -1.43 -14.53 35.69
CA GLU A 180 -0.87 -15.77 36.21
C GLU A 180 -0.11 -15.56 37.53
N ALA A 181 0.66 -14.48 37.66
CA ALA A 181 1.35 -14.14 38.90
C ALA A 181 0.39 -13.82 40.06
N LYS A 182 -0.74 -13.14 39.78
CA LYS A 182 -1.73 -12.75 40.80
C LYS A 182 -2.62 -13.89 41.24
N PHE A 183 -3.05 -14.74 40.30
CA PHE A 183 -4.08 -15.74 40.55
C PHE A 183 -3.54 -17.18 40.53
N GLY A 184 -2.30 -17.43 40.10
CA GLY A 184 -1.70 -18.76 40.03
C GLY A 184 -2.34 -19.67 38.98
N ILE A 185 -3.10 -19.10 38.05
CA ILE A 185 -3.82 -19.80 36.98
C ILE A 185 -3.54 -19.10 35.64
N ALA A 186 -3.36 -19.90 34.59
CA ALA A 186 -3.09 -19.38 33.26
C ALA A 186 -4.23 -18.45 32.78
N TYR A 187 -3.85 -17.30 32.21
CA TYR A 187 -4.80 -16.39 31.57
C TYR A 187 -5.44 -17.08 30.36
N GLN A 188 -6.73 -17.42 30.49
CA GLN A 188 -7.52 -17.92 29.38
C GLN A 188 -7.96 -16.74 28.53
N VAL A 189 -7.32 -16.58 27.37
CA VAL A 189 -7.85 -15.71 26.30
C VAL A 189 -9.19 -16.32 25.90
N GLN A 190 -10.30 -15.64 26.21
CA GLN A 190 -11.65 -16.02 25.78
C GLN A 190 -11.74 -16.02 24.23
N SER A 191 -11.23 -17.08 23.60
CA SER A 191 -11.24 -17.25 22.14
C SER A 191 -11.37 -18.70 21.70
N GLU A 192 -11.34 -19.65 22.62
CA GLU A 192 -11.92 -20.96 22.38
C GLU A 192 -13.40 -20.87 22.73
N LYS A 193 -14.28 -20.99 21.73
CA LYS A 193 -15.72 -21.09 21.92
C LYS A 193 -15.98 -22.32 22.80
N LYS A 194 -16.00 -22.13 24.13
CA LYS A 194 -16.46 -23.14 25.08
C LYS A 194 -17.80 -23.64 24.55
N SER A 195 -18.00 -24.96 24.52
CA SER A 195 -19.28 -25.52 24.14
C SER A 195 -20.35 -24.92 25.04
N ILE A 196 -21.56 -24.66 24.53
CA ILE A 196 -22.69 -24.15 25.32
C ILE A 196 -22.89 -24.95 26.63
N LYS A 197 -22.52 -26.24 26.60
CA LYS A 197 -22.61 -27.16 27.74
C LYS A 197 -21.59 -26.88 28.84
N ASP A 198 -20.43 -26.32 28.50
CA ASP A 198 -19.31 -26.08 29.42
C ASP A 198 -19.37 -24.69 30.08
N LEU A 199 -20.29 -23.83 29.62
CA LEU A 199 -20.50 -22.50 30.18
C LEU A 199 -21.23 -22.58 31.53
N THR A 200 -20.73 -21.82 32.50
CA THR A 200 -21.45 -21.53 33.75
C THR A 200 -22.73 -20.75 33.47
N GLU A 201 -23.67 -20.73 34.42
CA GLU A 201 -24.93 -19.98 34.26
C GLU A 201 -24.70 -18.47 34.06
N ASN A 202 -23.68 -17.90 34.72
CA ASN A 202 -23.34 -16.49 34.54
C ASN A 202 -22.75 -16.21 33.15
N GLU A 203 -21.87 -17.08 32.66
CA GLU A 203 -21.33 -16.96 31.29
C GLU A 203 -22.46 -17.11 30.25
N LYS A 204 -23.40 -18.06 30.45
CA LYS A 204 -24.59 -18.20 29.59
C LYS A 204 -25.44 -16.94 29.58
N ARG A 205 -25.65 -16.32 30.76
CA ARG A 205 -26.39 -15.06 30.88
C ARG A 205 -25.72 -13.94 30.09
N GLU A 206 -24.40 -13.81 30.17
CA GLU A 206 -23.63 -12.81 29.44
C GLU A 206 -23.67 -13.06 27.94
N GLU A 207 -23.52 -14.31 27.50
CA GLU A 207 -23.61 -14.68 26.09
C GLU A 207 -24.99 -14.36 25.50
N ILE A 208 -26.08 -14.61 26.25
CA ILE A 208 -27.44 -14.21 25.85
C ILE A 208 -27.50 -12.69 25.60
N ALA A 209 -26.90 -11.87 26.47
CA ALA A 209 -26.90 -10.43 26.32
C ALA A 209 -26.09 -9.97 25.09
N ILE A 210 -24.97 -10.64 24.81
CA ILE A 210 -24.12 -10.38 23.63
C ILE A 210 -24.88 -10.72 22.35
N LEU A 211 -25.50 -11.91 22.28
CA LEU A 211 -26.27 -12.38 21.13
C LEU A 211 -27.45 -11.47 20.81
N LEU A 212 -28.22 -11.06 21.82
CA LEU A 212 -29.36 -10.16 21.62
C LEU A 212 -28.93 -8.75 21.18
N ASN A 213 -27.78 -8.26 21.66
CA ASN A 213 -27.22 -6.99 21.16
C ASN A 213 -26.68 -7.11 19.73
N SER A 214 -26.02 -8.22 19.40
CA SER A 214 -25.57 -8.53 18.04
C SER A 214 -26.75 -8.56 17.07
N LEU A 215 -27.81 -9.29 17.43
CA LEU A 215 -29.06 -9.39 16.68
C LEU A 215 -29.67 -8.00 16.41
N LYS A 216 -29.79 -7.16 17.46
CA LYS A 216 -30.26 -5.77 17.32
C LYS A 216 -29.40 -4.99 16.34
N ASN A 217 -28.08 -5.16 16.39
CA ASN A 217 -27.15 -4.40 15.57
C ASN A 217 -27.13 -4.85 14.11
N LYS A 218 -27.36 -6.14 13.84
CA LYS A 218 -27.43 -6.69 12.48
C LYS A 218 -28.75 -6.35 11.76
N HIS A 219 -29.84 -6.25 12.50
CA HIS A 219 -31.18 -6.01 11.94
C HIS A 219 -31.74 -4.61 12.29
N LYS A 220 -30.87 -3.59 12.28
CA LYS A 220 -31.27 -2.19 12.58
C LYS A 220 -32.31 -1.64 11.62
N ASP A 221 -32.33 -2.11 10.38
CA ASP A 221 -33.21 -1.60 9.33
C ASP A 221 -34.62 -2.23 9.40
N ASN A 222 -34.73 -3.48 9.90
CA ASN A 222 -35.99 -4.24 9.95
C ASN A 222 -36.62 -4.24 11.35
N LYS A 223 -36.70 -3.07 12.00
CA LYS A 223 -37.13 -2.93 13.41
C LYS A 223 -38.50 -3.56 13.71
N LYS A 224 -39.50 -3.33 12.87
CA LYS A 224 -40.88 -3.80 13.09
C LYS A 224 -40.97 -5.33 13.10
N GLU A 225 -40.28 -5.96 12.15
CA GLU A 225 -40.25 -7.42 12.04
C GLU A 225 -39.48 -8.03 13.21
N LEU A 226 -38.32 -7.46 13.56
CA LEU A 226 -37.52 -7.89 14.70
C LEU A 226 -38.29 -7.77 16.02
N LEU A 227 -39.02 -6.66 16.23
CA LEU A 227 -39.87 -6.47 17.41
C LEU A 227 -40.97 -7.53 17.50
N SER A 228 -41.62 -7.86 16.39
CA SER A 228 -42.62 -8.93 16.32
C SER A 228 -42.03 -10.29 16.71
N SER A 229 -40.83 -10.61 16.22
CA SER A 229 -40.13 -11.86 16.54
C SER A 229 -39.66 -11.93 17.98
N LEU A 230 -39.11 -10.83 18.52
CA LEU A 230 -38.72 -10.72 19.92
C LEU A 230 -39.91 -10.86 20.88
N ALA A 231 -41.09 -10.34 20.51
CA ALA A 231 -42.30 -10.52 21.30
C ALA A 231 -42.74 -11.99 21.37
N ILE A 232 -42.60 -12.74 20.28
CA ILE A 232 -42.88 -14.18 20.23
C ILE A 232 -41.86 -14.96 21.05
N LEU A 233 -40.57 -14.64 20.92
CA LEU A 233 -39.50 -15.24 21.75
C LEU A 233 -39.77 -15.02 23.24
N LYS A 234 -40.11 -13.79 23.63
CA LYS A 234 -40.51 -13.44 25.00
C LYS A 234 -41.70 -14.27 25.47
N THR A 235 -42.71 -14.44 24.61
CA THR A 235 -43.92 -15.22 24.95
C THR A 235 -43.58 -16.67 25.25
N TYR A 236 -42.70 -17.30 24.47
CA TYR A 236 -42.26 -18.67 24.76
C TYR A 236 -41.57 -18.77 26.13
N PHE A 237 -40.65 -17.86 26.43
CA PHE A 237 -39.95 -17.84 27.71
C PHE A 237 -40.88 -17.51 28.90
N ALA A 238 -41.81 -16.57 28.72
CA ALA A 238 -42.80 -16.22 29.74
C ALA A 238 -43.71 -17.42 30.07
N ASN A 239 -44.21 -18.11 29.04
CA ASN A 239 -45.06 -19.29 29.24
C ASN A 239 -44.37 -20.38 30.06
N ILE A 240 -43.06 -20.60 29.86
CA ILE A 240 -42.28 -21.58 30.64
C ILE A 240 -42.05 -21.07 32.06
N LYS A 241 -41.67 -19.80 32.23
CA LYS A 241 -41.41 -19.19 33.53
C LYS A 241 -42.65 -19.19 34.43
N ASP A 242 -43.81 -18.90 33.85
CA ASP A 242 -45.05 -18.79 34.61
C ASP A 242 -45.71 -20.17 34.81
N ASN A 243 -45.38 -21.16 33.98
CA ASN A 243 -45.91 -22.53 34.04
C ASN A 243 -44.80 -23.59 34.05
N ILE A 244 -43.90 -23.52 35.03
CA ILE A 244 -42.67 -24.34 35.08
C ILE A 244 -42.97 -25.85 35.12
N LEU A 245 -44.10 -26.28 35.67
CA LEU A 245 -44.47 -27.70 35.78
C LEU A 245 -45.12 -28.25 34.50
N GLU A 246 -45.54 -27.38 33.58
CA GLU A 246 -46.27 -27.78 32.39
C GLU A 246 -45.32 -28.15 31.24
N LYS A 247 -45.10 -29.45 31.05
CA LYS A 247 -44.23 -29.99 29.98
C LYS A 247 -44.63 -29.57 28.56
N LYS A 248 -45.87 -29.12 28.34
CA LYS A 248 -46.34 -28.66 27.02
C LYS A 248 -45.63 -27.39 26.56
N PHE A 249 -45.23 -26.50 27.48
CA PHE A 249 -44.51 -25.27 27.16
C PHE A 249 -43.00 -25.46 27.07
N GLN A 250 -42.49 -26.56 27.64
CA GLN A 250 -41.07 -26.92 27.61
C GLN A 250 -40.64 -27.62 26.31
N LYS A 251 -41.55 -27.73 25.33
CA LYS A 251 -41.27 -28.35 24.04
C LYS A 251 -41.87 -27.55 22.89
N ILE A 252 -41.13 -27.41 21.80
CA ILE A 252 -41.56 -26.73 20.57
C ILE A 252 -41.22 -27.61 19.36
N LYS A 253 -42.19 -27.80 18.47
CA LYS A 253 -41.99 -28.49 17.18
C LYS A 253 -41.15 -27.62 16.26
N LYS A 254 -40.13 -28.19 15.62
CA LYS A 254 -39.29 -27.47 14.66
C LYS A 254 -40.05 -27.01 13.42
N GLU A 255 -41.07 -27.76 13.02
CA GLU A 255 -41.92 -27.47 11.86
C GLU A 255 -43.00 -26.43 12.15
N ASN A 256 -43.11 -25.95 13.39
CA ASN A 256 -44.10 -24.93 13.72
C ASN A 256 -43.82 -23.68 12.87
N LYS A 257 -44.83 -23.26 12.08
CA LYS A 257 -44.70 -22.13 11.14
C LYS A 257 -44.22 -20.86 11.82
N VAL A 258 -44.81 -20.52 12.97
CA VAL A 258 -44.43 -19.33 13.75
C VAL A 258 -42.99 -19.45 14.23
N PHE A 259 -42.57 -20.62 14.70
CA PHE A 259 -41.17 -20.84 15.11
C PHE A 259 -40.20 -20.69 13.93
N LEU A 260 -40.52 -21.25 12.76
CA LEU A 260 -39.69 -21.15 11.57
C LEU A 260 -39.54 -19.71 11.09
N GLU A 261 -40.65 -19.00 10.96
CA GLU A 261 -40.72 -17.65 10.39
C GLU A 261 -40.21 -16.57 11.34
N LYS A 262 -40.35 -16.76 12.66
CA LYS A 262 -40.08 -15.70 13.64
C LYS A 262 -38.83 -15.94 14.47
N ILE A 263 -38.50 -17.19 14.76
CA ILE A 263 -37.35 -17.53 15.61
C ILE A 263 -36.20 -18.07 14.78
N LYS A 264 -36.43 -19.12 13.99
CA LYS A 264 -35.37 -19.83 13.25
C LYS A 264 -34.70 -18.98 12.16
N VAL A 265 -35.40 -17.95 11.65
CA VAL A 265 -34.81 -16.97 10.72
C VAL A 265 -33.59 -16.28 11.33
N TYR A 266 -33.55 -16.11 12.65
CA TYR A 266 -32.46 -15.45 13.36
C TYR A 266 -31.60 -16.48 14.09
N GLU A 267 -30.37 -16.68 13.63
CA GLU A 267 -29.44 -17.62 14.22
C GLU A 267 -29.18 -17.30 15.71
N GLU A 268 -29.06 -16.02 16.06
CA GLU A 268 -28.85 -15.57 17.43
C GLU A 268 -30.01 -15.95 18.35
N MET A 269 -31.26 -15.87 17.88
CA MET A 269 -32.43 -16.27 18.68
C MET A 269 -32.43 -17.76 18.94
N LEU A 270 -32.01 -18.57 17.95
CA LEU A 270 -31.88 -20.01 18.11
C LEU A 270 -30.78 -20.36 19.13
N GLN A 271 -29.65 -19.65 19.10
CA GLN A 271 -28.57 -19.84 20.08
C GLN A 271 -29.03 -19.44 21.49
N VAL A 272 -29.81 -18.36 21.64
CA VAL A 272 -30.43 -17.98 22.93
C VAL A 272 -31.36 -19.10 23.44
N PHE A 273 -32.13 -19.75 22.56
CA PHE A 273 -32.94 -20.92 22.91
C PHE A 273 -32.10 -22.04 23.54
N LEU A 274 -30.95 -22.37 22.91
CA LEU A 274 -30.05 -23.41 23.41
C LEU A 274 -29.39 -23.02 24.75
N LEU A 275 -28.96 -21.76 24.89
CA LEU A 275 -28.32 -21.25 26.11
C LEU A 275 -29.27 -21.28 27.32
N VAL A 276 -30.56 -21.05 27.09
CA VAL A 276 -31.59 -21.09 28.13
C VAL A 276 -31.88 -22.52 28.61
N GLY A 277 -31.50 -23.55 27.83
CA GLY A 277 -31.59 -24.95 28.22
C GLY A 277 -32.44 -25.83 27.30
N PHE A 278 -32.85 -25.33 26.13
CA PHE A 278 -33.45 -26.20 25.12
C PHE A 278 -32.39 -27.07 24.46
N GLU A 279 -32.73 -28.34 24.25
CA GLU A 279 -31.92 -29.27 23.48
C GLU A 279 -32.65 -29.70 22.22
N ASP A 280 -31.86 -29.99 21.19
CA ASP A 280 -32.36 -30.60 19.97
C ASP A 280 -32.63 -32.10 20.21
N THR A 281 -33.89 -32.51 20.13
CA THR A 281 -34.30 -33.91 20.25
C THR A 281 -34.81 -34.49 18.94
N GLY A 282 -34.36 -33.95 17.80
CA GLY A 282 -34.80 -34.37 16.46
C GLY A 282 -35.96 -33.52 15.96
N ASP A 283 -37.20 -33.90 16.26
CA ASP A 283 -38.40 -33.21 15.75
C ASP A 283 -38.80 -31.98 16.60
N PHE A 284 -38.24 -31.88 17.81
CA PHE A 284 -38.56 -30.86 18.79
C PHE A 284 -37.29 -30.21 19.34
N TYR A 285 -37.44 -28.96 19.78
CA TYR A 285 -36.61 -28.38 20.81
C TYR A 285 -37.29 -28.60 22.15
N ALA A 286 -36.61 -29.26 23.09
CA ALA A 286 -37.19 -29.58 24.39
C ALA A 286 -36.20 -29.38 25.54
N ILE A 287 -36.70 -28.92 26.68
CA ILE A 287 -35.95 -28.91 27.94
C ILE A 287 -36.14 -30.29 28.58
N LYS A 288 -35.06 -31.08 28.67
CA LYS A 288 -35.12 -32.46 29.23
C LYS A 288 -35.25 -32.47 30.74
N ASN A 289 -34.58 -31.55 31.40
CA ASN A 289 -34.54 -31.41 32.86
C ASN A 289 -35.49 -30.29 33.31
N PHE A 290 -35.31 -29.80 34.54
CA PHE A 290 -36.04 -28.63 35.00
C PHE A 290 -35.61 -27.37 34.24
N PRO A 291 -36.56 -26.51 33.81
CA PRO A 291 -36.24 -25.23 33.20
C PRO A 291 -35.38 -24.36 34.11
N ASN A 292 -34.29 -23.82 33.58
CA ASN A 292 -33.46 -22.87 34.31
C ASN A 292 -34.17 -21.50 34.37
N THR A 293 -34.97 -21.30 35.42
CA THR A 293 -35.79 -20.09 35.58
C THR A 293 -34.95 -18.82 35.68
N TYR A 294 -33.72 -18.93 36.19
CA TYR A 294 -32.77 -17.81 36.26
C TYR A 294 -32.36 -17.32 34.87
N LEU A 295 -31.95 -18.25 33.99
CA LEU A 295 -31.56 -17.92 32.61
C LEU A 295 -32.76 -17.43 31.80
N ILE A 296 -33.92 -18.08 31.95
CA ILE A 296 -35.17 -17.67 31.29
C ILE A 296 -35.54 -16.23 31.70
N ALA A 297 -35.54 -15.93 33.00
CA ALA A 297 -35.87 -14.60 33.51
C ALA A 297 -34.87 -13.55 33.04
N SER A 298 -33.59 -13.90 32.98
CA SER A 298 -32.54 -13.01 32.46
C SER A 298 -32.73 -12.73 30.97
N ALA A 299 -33.01 -13.76 30.17
CA ALA A 299 -33.31 -13.61 28.74
C ALA A 299 -34.53 -12.70 28.51
N ILE A 300 -35.61 -12.86 29.28
CA ILE A 300 -36.79 -11.99 29.20
C ILE A 300 -36.41 -10.53 29.47
N LYS A 301 -35.62 -10.26 30.52
CA LYS A 301 -35.16 -8.89 30.84
C LYS A 301 -34.34 -8.27 29.71
N PHE A 302 -33.43 -9.03 29.11
CA PHE A 302 -32.63 -8.53 27.99
C PHE A 302 -33.48 -8.31 26.74
N ILE A 303 -34.44 -9.20 26.44
CA ILE A 303 -35.39 -8.99 25.35
C ILE A 303 -36.18 -7.69 25.58
N ASP A 304 -36.69 -7.47 26.80
CA ASP A 304 -37.41 -6.24 27.15
C ASP A 304 -36.57 -4.98 26.97
N LEU A 305 -35.29 -5.03 27.37
CA LEU A 305 -34.35 -3.94 27.17
C LEU A 305 -34.17 -3.65 25.67
N ILE A 306 -33.93 -4.69 24.86
CA ILE A 306 -33.74 -4.53 23.41
C ILE A 306 -35.01 -4.01 22.74
N MET A 307 -36.17 -4.56 23.06
CA MET A 307 -37.46 -4.11 22.54
C MET A 307 -37.71 -2.63 22.87
N LYS A 308 -37.39 -2.19 24.09
CA LYS A 308 -37.47 -0.77 24.47
C LYS A 308 -36.55 0.09 23.61
N THR A 309 -35.29 -0.33 23.41
CA THR A 309 -34.33 0.43 22.58
C THR A 309 -34.69 0.50 21.09
N LEU A 310 -35.44 -0.48 20.58
CA LEU A 310 -35.91 -0.50 19.19
C LEU A 310 -37.20 0.31 18.98
N SER A 311 -37.96 0.53 20.06
CA SER A 311 -39.22 1.29 20.06
C SER A 311 -39.01 2.77 20.38
N SER A 312 -37.86 3.12 20.98
CA SER A 312 -37.35 4.49 21.13
C SER A 312 -36.76 5.02 19.83
#